data_AF-A0A4S0N5L2-F1
#
_entry.id   AF-A0A4S0N5L2-F1
#
_cell.length_a   1.000
_cell.length_b   1.000
_cell.length_c   1.000
_cell.angle_alpha   90.00
_cell.angle_beta   90.00
_cell.angle_gamma   90.00
#
_symmetry.space_group_name_H-M   'P 1'
#
loop_
_entity.id
_entity.type
_entity.pdbx_description
1 polymer ?
#
loop_
_entity_poly.entity_id
_entity_poly.type
_entity_poly.pdbx_seq_one_letter_code
_entity_poly.pdbx_strand_id
1 'polypeptide(L)'
;DMGPAMMGTGEASGEGRARTAAEAAIANPLLDEASMTGARGLLVSISGGMDMTLFEVDEAATRIREEVDADADIIVGAIFDQALAGKFRVSVVATGLRQNADMAQLEQRTA
;
A
#
# COMPACT_ATOMS: atom_id res chain seq x y z
N ASP A 1 -12.47 12.68 10.25
CA ASP A 1 -13.04 12.14 9.01
C ASP A 1 -11.89 11.73 8.10
N MET A 2 -11.86 10.49 7.58
CA MET A 2 -10.66 9.89 6.95
C MET A 2 -10.50 10.24 5.45
N GLY A 3 -11.32 11.14 4.92
CA GLY A 3 -11.16 11.65 3.55
C GLY A 3 -11.25 10.57 2.46
N PRO A 4 -10.82 10.88 1.23
CA PRO A 4 -10.76 9.90 0.14
C PRO A 4 -9.69 8.83 0.43
N ALA A 5 -9.89 7.65 -0.16
CA ALA A 5 -8.99 6.52 -0.05
C ALA A 5 -8.56 6.01 -1.44
N MET A 6 -7.35 5.49 -1.54
CA MET A 6 -6.81 4.86 -2.75
C MET A 6 -6.26 3.48 -2.42
N MET A 7 -6.28 2.58 -3.40
CA MET A 7 -5.90 1.18 -3.21
C MET A 7 -4.96 0.70 -4.31
N GLY A 8 -3.89 0.05 -3.91
CA GLY A 8 -2.90 -0.57 -4.79
C GLY A 8 -2.78 -2.06 -4.46
N THR A 9 -2.56 -2.89 -5.46
CA THR A 9 -2.38 -4.33 -5.27
C THR A 9 -1.26 -4.85 -6.15
N GLY A 10 -0.45 -5.74 -5.57
CA GLY A 10 0.64 -6.43 -6.25
C GLY A 10 0.63 -7.91 -5.90
N GLU A 11 1.10 -8.74 -6.83
CA GLU A 11 1.23 -10.19 -6.65
C GLU A 11 2.55 -10.65 -7.25
N ALA A 12 3.23 -11.55 -6.56
CA ALA A 12 4.45 -12.18 -7.06
C ALA A 12 4.57 -13.63 -6.56
N SER A 13 5.52 -14.37 -7.13
CA SER A 13 5.79 -15.76 -6.79
C SER A 13 7.28 -16.06 -6.97
N GLY A 14 7.78 -17.12 -6.33
CA GLY A 14 9.18 -17.49 -6.38
C GLY A 14 10.06 -16.75 -5.37
N GLU A 15 11.36 -16.68 -5.65
CA GLU A 15 12.33 -16.02 -4.78
C GLU A 15 12.12 -14.50 -4.77
N GLY A 16 12.20 -13.88 -3.59
CA GLY A 16 11.99 -12.43 -3.46
C GLY A 16 10.54 -11.97 -3.69
N ARG A 17 9.56 -12.89 -3.74
CA ARG A 17 8.15 -12.58 -4.01
C ARG A 17 7.56 -11.54 -3.06
N ALA A 18 8.00 -11.47 -1.81
CA ALA A 18 7.52 -10.50 -0.83
C ALA A 18 7.79 -9.06 -1.27
N ARG A 19 9.07 -8.76 -1.55
CA ARG A 19 9.53 -7.47 -2.03
C ARG A 19 8.90 -7.11 -3.36
N THR A 20 8.91 -8.03 -4.32
CA THR A 20 8.34 -7.78 -5.65
C THR A 20 6.83 -7.51 -5.59
N ALA A 21 6.08 -8.23 -4.76
CA ALA A 21 4.65 -7.98 -4.59
C ALA A 21 4.38 -6.62 -3.92
N ALA A 22 5.20 -6.23 -2.93
CA ALA A 22 5.11 -4.93 -2.30
C ALA A 22 5.40 -3.79 -3.30
N GLU A 23 6.48 -3.90 -4.08
CA GLU A 23 6.82 -2.94 -5.14
C GLU A 23 5.71 -2.81 -6.18
N ALA A 24 5.13 -3.93 -6.61
CA ALA A 24 4.00 -3.92 -7.54
C ALA A 24 2.73 -3.28 -6.94
N ALA A 25 2.51 -3.40 -5.62
CA ALA A 25 1.38 -2.77 -4.95
C ALA A 25 1.54 -1.24 -4.87
N ILE A 26 2.77 -0.77 -4.63
CA ILE A 26 3.12 0.65 -4.54
C ILE A 26 3.09 1.30 -5.93
N ALA A 27 3.63 0.63 -6.94
CA ALA A 27 3.66 1.10 -8.33
C ALA A 27 2.33 0.94 -9.08
N ASN A 28 1.24 0.62 -8.37
CA ASN A 28 -0.05 0.39 -8.99
C ASN A 28 -0.63 1.72 -9.53
N PRO A 29 -1.14 1.78 -10.77
CA PRO A 29 -1.68 3.02 -11.36
C PRO A 29 -2.87 3.64 -10.60
N LEU A 30 -3.51 2.88 -9.71
CA LEU A 30 -4.56 3.38 -8.82
C LEU A 30 -4.02 4.06 -7.56
N LEU A 31 -2.70 4.18 -7.44
CA LEU A 31 -1.99 4.70 -6.30
C LEU A 31 -0.96 5.73 -6.81
N ASP A 32 -1.27 7.01 -6.65
CA ASP A 32 -0.33 8.07 -7.03
C ASP A 32 0.72 8.29 -5.93
N GLU A 33 1.93 8.71 -6.28
CA GLU A 33 3.02 9.00 -5.32
C GLU A 33 2.58 10.01 -4.24
N ALA A 34 1.82 11.04 -4.64
CA ALA A 34 1.28 12.04 -3.72
C ALA A 34 0.33 11.44 -2.67
N SER A 35 -0.32 10.32 -3.00
CA SER A 35 -1.23 9.62 -2.09
C SER A 35 -0.49 8.80 -1.05
N MET A 36 0.65 8.21 -1.38
CA MET A 36 1.47 7.45 -0.42
C MET A 36 2.12 8.35 0.63
N THR A 37 2.78 9.42 0.18
CA THR A 37 3.44 10.39 1.09
C THR A 37 2.40 11.22 1.86
N GLY A 38 1.22 11.46 1.28
CA GLY A 38 0.18 12.29 1.88
C GLY A 38 -0.80 11.55 2.79
N ALA A 39 -0.71 10.22 2.88
CA ALA A 39 -1.62 9.40 3.69
C ALA A 39 -1.32 9.54 5.18
N ARG A 40 -2.38 9.73 5.99
CA ARG A 40 -2.26 9.69 7.46
C ARG A 40 -2.42 8.28 8.01
N GLY A 41 -3.12 7.42 7.29
CA GLY A 41 -3.39 6.05 7.69
C GLY A 41 -3.21 5.10 6.51
N LEU A 42 -2.48 4.02 6.75
CA LEU A 42 -2.20 2.99 5.77
C LEU A 42 -2.65 1.63 6.31
N LEU A 43 -3.47 0.92 5.54
CA LEU A 43 -3.79 -0.48 5.79
C LEU A 43 -3.08 -1.35 4.76
N VAL A 44 -2.20 -2.23 5.23
CA VAL A 44 -1.48 -3.20 4.42
C VAL A 44 -2.03 -4.58 4.71
N SER A 45 -2.63 -5.21 3.70
CA SER A 45 -3.09 -6.59 3.76
C SER A 45 -2.16 -7.47 2.94
N ILE A 46 -1.51 -8.40 3.61
CA ILE A 46 -0.62 -9.39 3.02
C ILE A 46 -1.35 -10.74 3.01
N SER A 47 -1.36 -11.40 1.87
CA SER A 47 -1.99 -12.71 1.70
C SER A 47 -1.05 -13.66 0.99
N GLY A 48 -0.87 -14.85 1.55
CA GLY A 48 0.01 -15.87 0.97
C GLY A 48 -0.41 -17.27 1.37
N GLY A 49 0.18 -18.26 0.72
CA GLY A 49 -0.02 -19.67 1.07
C GLY A 49 0.52 -20.03 2.45
N MET A 50 0.32 -21.30 2.84
CA MET A 50 0.89 -21.85 4.09
C MET A 50 2.43 -21.88 4.11
N ASP A 51 3.05 -21.63 2.95
CA ASP A 51 4.48 -21.46 2.74
C ASP A 51 4.97 -20.02 2.98
N MET A 52 4.07 -19.10 3.37
CA MET A 52 4.42 -17.73 3.74
C MET A 52 5.11 -17.68 5.11
N THR A 53 6.23 -16.96 5.17
CA THR A 53 7.03 -16.81 6.39
C THR A 53 6.88 -15.41 7.00
N LEU A 54 7.17 -15.29 8.30
CA LEU A 54 7.23 -13.98 8.99
C LEU A 54 8.29 -13.07 8.38
N PHE A 55 9.40 -13.63 7.88
CA PHE A 55 10.46 -12.85 7.22
C PHE A 55 9.94 -12.17 5.95
N GLU A 56 9.19 -12.88 5.13
CA GLU A 56 8.56 -12.31 3.93
C GLU A 56 7.53 -11.22 4.27
N VAL A 57 6.74 -11.42 5.33
CA VAL A 57 5.79 -10.41 5.82
C VAL A 57 6.53 -9.14 6.26
N ASP A 58 7.61 -9.29 7.03
CA ASP A 58 8.44 -8.18 7.51
C ASP A 58 9.14 -7.44 6.36
N GLU A 59 9.65 -8.17 5.36
CA GLU A 59 10.28 -7.59 4.18
C GLU A 59 9.28 -6.74 3.38
N ALA A 60 8.08 -7.26 3.10
CA ALA A 60 7.04 -6.53 2.39
C ALA A 60 6.58 -5.29 3.17
N ALA A 61 6.38 -5.41 4.49
CA ALA A 61 5.97 -4.31 5.34
C ALA A 61 7.05 -3.21 5.41
N THR A 62 8.32 -3.60 5.55
CA THR A 62 9.45 -2.66 5.57
C THR A 62 9.54 -1.90 4.26
N ARG A 63 9.43 -2.60 3.12
CA ARG A 63 9.47 -1.97 1.80
C ARG A 63 8.36 -0.92 1.62
N ILE A 64 7.14 -1.21 2.07
CA ILE A 64 6.03 -0.24 2.01
C ILE A 64 6.27 0.95 2.93
N ARG A 65 6.83 0.71 4.11
CA ARG A 65 7.12 1.76 5.11
C ARG A 65 8.12 2.79 4.61
N GLU A 66 9.00 2.42 3.70
CA GLU A 66 9.98 3.34 3.06
C GLU A 66 9.31 4.39 2.15
N GLU A 67 8.07 4.16 1.70
CA GLU A 67 7.37 5.02 0.73
C GLU A 67 6.32 5.94 1.37
N VAL A 68 6.16 5.87 2.70
CA VAL A 68 5.17 6.66 3.43
C VAL A 68 5.84 7.54 4.47
N ASP A 69 5.13 8.58 4.89
CA ASP A 69 5.62 9.49 5.92
C ASP A 69 5.85 8.74 7.25
N ALA A 70 6.89 9.14 7.99
CA ALA A 70 7.24 8.54 9.27
C ALA A 70 6.13 8.70 10.33
N ASP A 71 5.29 9.73 10.17
CA ASP A 71 4.16 10.04 11.05
C ASP A 71 2.85 9.33 10.62
N ALA A 72 2.87 8.52 9.55
CA ALA A 72 1.70 7.76 9.12
C ALA A 72 1.40 6.56 10.03
N ASP A 73 0.13 6.38 10.38
CA ASP A 73 -0.35 5.22 11.12
C ASP A 73 -0.46 4.01 10.17
N ILE A 74 0.41 3.01 10.35
CA ILE A 74 0.44 1.82 9.50
C ILE A 74 -0.12 0.62 10.26
N ILE A 75 -1.14 -0.02 9.68
CA ILE A 75 -1.70 -1.28 10.16
C ILE A 75 -1.32 -2.37 9.16
N VAL A 76 -0.61 -3.39 9.63
CA VAL A 76 -0.24 -4.55 8.81
C VAL A 76 -1.05 -5.77 9.26
N GLY A 77 -1.75 -6.39 8.31
CA GLY A 77 -2.45 -7.65 8.48
C GLY A 77 -1.86 -8.73 7.58
N ALA A 78 -1.75 -9.95 8.10
CA ALA A 78 -1.32 -11.11 7.34
C ALA A 78 -2.42 -12.18 7.35
N ILE A 79 -2.72 -12.73 6.18
CA ILE A 79 -3.80 -13.70 5.96
C ILE A 79 -3.20 -14.91 5.25
N PHE A 80 -3.45 -16.10 5.79
CA PHE A 80 -3.12 -17.35 5.11
C PHE A 80 -4.28 -17.76 4.20
N ASP A 81 -3.99 -17.91 2.91
CA ASP A 81 -4.93 -18.38 1.90
C ASP A 81 -4.31 -19.55 1.14
N GLN A 82 -4.89 -20.74 1.26
CA GLN A 82 -4.42 -21.95 0.57
C GLN A 82 -4.49 -21.81 -0.96
N ALA A 83 -5.37 -20.96 -1.48
CA ALA A 83 -5.46 -20.68 -2.91
C ALA A 83 -4.25 -19.87 -3.43
N LEU A 84 -3.45 -19.29 -2.54
CA LEU A 84 -2.23 -18.54 -2.84
C LEU A 84 -0.96 -19.36 -2.58
N ALA A 85 -1.02 -20.70 -2.59
CA ALA A 85 0.17 -21.54 -2.47
C ALA A 85 1.25 -21.14 -3.49
N GLY A 86 2.46 -20.83 -3.00
CA GLY A 86 3.57 -20.37 -3.84
C GLY A 86 3.50 -18.89 -4.27
N LYS A 87 2.40 -18.19 -3.97
CA LYS A 87 2.15 -16.80 -4.32
C LYS A 87 2.09 -15.91 -3.09
N PHE A 88 2.43 -14.64 -3.29
CA PHE A 88 2.41 -13.61 -2.28
C PHE A 88 1.70 -12.39 -2.86
N ARG A 89 0.61 -11.96 -2.23
CA ARG A 89 -0.22 -10.84 -2.64
C ARG A 89 -0.19 -9.77 -1.57
N VAL A 90 0.02 -8.53 -1.99
CA VAL A 90 0.06 -7.37 -1.12
C VAL A 90 -0.98 -6.38 -1.61
N SER A 91 -1.84 -5.92 -0.71
CA SER A 91 -2.82 -4.87 -0.96
C SER A 91 -2.58 -3.73 0.01
N VAL A 92 -2.50 -2.52 -0.50
CA VAL A 92 -2.28 -1.31 0.28
C VAL A 92 -3.49 -0.41 0.10
N VAL A 93 -4.03 0.10 1.20
CA VAL A 93 -5.11 1.08 1.21
C VAL A 93 -4.61 2.32 1.94
N ALA A 94 -4.48 3.41 1.22
CA ALA A 94 -4.08 4.71 1.74
C ALA A 94 -5.33 5.54 2.07
N THR A 95 -5.38 6.11 3.26
CA THR A 95 -6.49 6.91 3.79
C THR A 95 -5.98 8.19 4.46
N GLY A 96 -6.87 9.15 4.71
CA GLY A 96 -6.49 10.45 5.25
C GLY A 96 -5.77 11.33 4.23
N LEU A 97 -5.95 11.03 2.94
CA LEU A 97 -5.38 11.80 1.84
C LEU A 97 -5.89 13.23 1.93
N ARG A 98 -4.96 14.19 2.03
CA ARG A 98 -5.32 15.62 1.98
C ARG A 98 -6.02 15.86 0.65
N GLN A 99 -7.23 16.42 0.69
CA GLN A 99 -7.94 16.80 -0.52
C GLN A 99 -7.10 17.83 -1.27
N ASN A 100 -6.44 17.43 -2.36
CA ASN A 100 -5.91 18.35 -3.37
C ASN A 100 -7.03 19.18 -4.06
N ALA A 101 -8.29 19.05 -3.62
CA ALA A 101 -9.42 19.86 -4.05
C ALA A 101 -9.26 21.36 -3.69
N ASP A 102 -8.41 21.72 -2.73
CA ASP A 102 -8.18 23.13 -2.40
C ASP A 102 -7.29 23.86 -3.42
N MET A 103 -6.42 23.14 -4.15
CA MET A 103 -5.57 23.75 -5.20
C MET A 103 -6.35 24.05 -6.49
N ALA A 104 -7.33 23.20 -6.86
CA ALA A 104 -8.16 23.43 -8.05
C ALA A 104 -9.16 24.59 -7.88
N GLN A 105 -9.57 24.90 -6.65
CA GLN A 105 -10.46 26.04 -6.37
C GLN A 105 -9.72 27.37 -6.26
N LEU A 106 -8.43 27.37 -5.93
CA LEU A 106 -7.61 28.60 -5.90
C LEU A 106 -7.35 29.14 -7.31
N GLU A 107 -7.13 28.29 -8.31
CA GLU A 107 -6.92 28.73 -9.70
C GLU A 107 -8.19 29.33 -10.33
N GLN A 108 -9.38 28.83 -9.96
CA GLN A 108 -10.67 29.36 -10.46
C GLN A 108 -11.10 30.68 -9.81
N ARG A 109 -10.45 31.10 -8.71
CA ARG A 109 -10.71 32.41 -8.07
C ARG A 109 -9.81 33.53 -8.59
N THR A 110 -8.79 33.19 -9.36
CA THR A 110 -7.86 34.14 -10.01
C THR A 110 -8.03 34.23 -11.53
N ALA A 111 -9.07 33.63 -12.09
CA ALA A 111 -9.45 33.75 -13.50
C ALA A 111 -10.67 34.66 -13.69
#